data_AF-E8WHT4-F1
#
_entry.id   AF-E8WHT4-F1
#
_cell.length_a   1.000
_cell.length_b   1.000
_cell.length_c   1.000
_cell.angle_alpha   90.00
_cell.angle_beta   90.00
_cell.angle_gamma   90.00
#
_symmetry.space_group_name_H-M   'P 1'
#
loop_
_entity.id
_entity.type
_entity.pdbx_description
1 polymer ?
#
loop_
_entity_poly.entity_id
_entity_poly.type
_entity_poly.pdbx_seq_one_letter_code
_entity_poly.pdbx_strand_id
1 'polypeptide(L)'
;MKECGNEITLRTEDVTQVVAEVPPGHRHLRTTVTLADGCSITFQEATVAAIVRAYIAVKTDPVRDRVALSGRKLAERKKGYAEWQLLEDP
;
A
#
# COMPACT_ATOMS: atom_id res chain seq x y z
N MET A 1 -4.78 -6.71 -19.42
CA MET A 1 -4.91 -6.67 -17.94
C MET A 1 -5.33 -8.08 -17.53
N LYS A 2 -4.50 -8.83 -16.79
CA LYS A 2 -4.89 -10.17 -16.32
C LYS A 2 -6.14 -10.02 -15.46
N GLU A 3 -7.14 -10.87 -15.70
CA GLU A 3 -8.35 -10.96 -14.88
C GLU A 3 -7.94 -11.11 -13.41
N CYS A 4 -8.43 -10.21 -12.55
CA CYS A 4 -8.11 -10.22 -11.13
C CYS A 4 -8.88 -11.38 -10.49
N GLY A 5 -8.28 -12.57 -10.47
CA GLY A 5 -8.75 -13.68 -9.65
C GLY A 5 -8.77 -13.26 -8.18
N ASN A 6 -9.77 -13.74 -7.44
CA ASN A 6 -10.27 -13.20 -6.17
C ASN A 6 -9.24 -12.84 -5.07
N GLU A 7 -8.01 -13.36 -5.09
CA GLU A 7 -6.96 -13.02 -4.14
C GLU A 7 -5.60 -13.48 -4.65
N ILE A 8 -4.53 -12.74 -4.37
CA ILE A 8 -3.14 -13.18 -4.61
C ILE A 8 -2.39 -13.11 -3.29
N THR A 9 -1.86 -14.24 -2.84
CA THR A 9 -0.90 -14.29 -1.73
C THR A 9 0.52 -14.33 -2.29
N LEU A 10 1.35 -13.34 -1.92
CA LEU A 10 2.76 -13.31 -2.25
C LEU A 10 3.58 -13.79 -1.05
N ARG A 11 4.27 -14.93 -1.19
CA ARG A 11 5.24 -15.39 -0.20
C ARG A 11 6.53 -14.59 -0.37
N THR A 12 7.35 -14.55 0.67
CA THR A 12 8.64 -13.84 0.60
C THR A 12 9.53 -14.39 -0.53
N GLU A 13 9.50 -15.69 -0.80
CA GLU A 13 10.24 -16.32 -1.90
C GLU A 13 9.71 -15.98 -3.30
N ASP A 14 8.45 -15.53 -3.39
CA ASP A 14 7.87 -15.07 -4.66
C ASP A 14 8.37 -13.65 -5.02
N VAL A 15 8.97 -12.93 -4.06
CA VAL A 15 9.52 -11.56 -4.22
C VAL A 15 11.03 -11.62 -4.42
N THR A 16 11.50 -11.12 -5.55
CA THR A 16 12.93 -11.08 -5.88
C THR A 16 13.59 -9.76 -5.51
N GLN A 17 12.84 -8.66 -5.50
CA GLN A 17 13.36 -7.33 -5.19
C GLN A 17 12.27 -6.39 -4.68
N VAL A 18 12.63 -5.49 -3.75
CA VAL A 18 11.83 -4.34 -3.37
C VAL A 18 12.69 -3.09 -3.50
N VAL A 19 12.21 -2.10 -4.26
CA VAL A 19 12.86 -0.79 -4.41
C VAL A 19 11.91 0.29 -3.91
N ALA A 20 12.39 1.15 -3.02
CA ALA A 20 11.68 2.34 -2.58
C ALA A 20 12.54 3.57 -2.91
N GLU A 21 12.04 4.42 -3.80
CA GLU A 21 12.77 5.59 -4.29
C GLU A 21 11.84 6.73 -4.65
N VAL A 22 12.37 7.95 -4.77
CA VAL A 22 11.67 9.07 -5.41
C VAL A 22 12.16 9.12 -6.85
N PRO A 23 11.34 8.74 -7.85
CA PRO A 23 11.79 8.73 -9.24
C PRO A 23 12.20 10.12 -9.73
N PRO A 24 13.07 10.22 -10.76
CA PRO A 24 13.42 11.49 -11.36
C PRO A 24 12.18 12.31 -11.74
N GLY A 25 12.16 13.59 -11.36
CA GLY A 25 11.04 14.51 -11.62
C GLY A 25 9.80 14.31 -10.73
N HIS A 26 9.81 13.35 -9.82
CA HIS A 26 8.70 13.11 -8.88
C HIS A 26 8.99 13.71 -7.51
N ARG A 27 7.93 14.02 -6.77
CA ARG A 27 8.03 14.53 -5.38
C ARG A 27 7.78 13.49 -4.32
N HIS A 28 7.24 12.34 -4.72
CA HIS A 28 6.69 11.32 -3.83
C HIS A 28 7.34 9.98 -4.08
N LEU A 29 7.44 9.18 -3.02
CA LEU A 29 7.98 7.84 -3.09
C LEU A 29 7.16 6.95 -4.03
N ARG A 30 7.86 6.03 -4.66
CA ARG A 30 7.31 4.84 -5.31
C ARG A 30 7.98 3.61 -4.70
N THR A 31 7.19 2.57 -4.50
CA THR A 31 7.70 1.28 -4.05
C THR A 31 7.36 0.24 -5.07
N THR A 32 8.38 -0.34 -5.71
CA THR A 32 8.23 -1.40 -6.71
C THR A 32 8.66 -2.72 -6.12
N VAL A 33 7.78 -3.71 -6.20
CA VAL A 33 8.01 -5.11 -5.82
C VAL A 33 8.14 -5.91 -7.12
N THR A 34 9.29 -6.55 -7.34
CA THR A 34 9.52 -7.45 -8.47
C THR A 34 9.32 -8.89 -8.01
N LEU A 35 8.62 -9.67 -8.82
CA LEU A 35 8.28 -11.06 -8.54
C LEU A 35 9.16 -12.04 -9.34
N ALA A 36 9.25 -13.27 -8.87
CA ALA A 36 10.05 -14.33 -9.50
C ALA A 36 9.56 -14.72 -10.91
N ASP A 37 8.28 -14.47 -11.22
CA ASP A 37 7.69 -14.70 -12.55
C ASP A 37 7.95 -13.55 -13.54
N GLY A 38 8.72 -12.53 -13.13
CA GLY A 38 9.04 -11.35 -13.93
C GLY A 38 7.97 -10.25 -13.87
N CYS A 39 6.85 -10.46 -13.17
CA CYS A 39 5.88 -9.39 -12.92
C CYS A 39 6.44 -8.36 -11.94
N SER A 40 5.92 -7.14 -11.98
CA SER A 40 6.20 -6.11 -10.98
C SER A 40 4.93 -5.38 -10.56
N ILE A 41 4.91 -4.93 -9.30
CA ILE A 41 3.83 -4.16 -8.71
C ILE A 41 4.45 -2.87 -8.15
N THR A 42 4.02 -1.72 -8.65
CA THR A 42 4.46 -0.41 -8.15
C THR A 42 3.35 0.30 -7.39
N PHE A 43 3.62 0.64 -6.14
CA PHE A 43 2.72 1.38 -5.26
C PHE A 43 3.09 2.88 -5.22
N GLN A 44 2.07 3.73 -5.10
CA GLN A 44 2.25 5.13 -4.70
C GLN A 44 2.53 5.23 -3.20
N GLU A 45 3.24 6.28 -2.79
CA GLU A 45 3.57 6.57 -1.38
C GLU A 45 2.37 6.44 -0.43
N ALA A 46 1.22 7.01 -0.79
CA ALA A 46 0.03 6.96 0.06
C ALA A 46 -0.51 5.54 0.29
N THR A 47 -0.37 4.65 -0.70
CA THR A 47 -0.77 3.24 -0.61
C THR A 47 0.15 2.48 0.32
N VAL A 48 1.47 2.65 0.18
CA VAL A 48 2.46 2.03 1.07
C VAL A 48 2.28 2.52 2.50
N ALA A 49 2.07 3.83 2.69
CA ALA A 49 1.79 4.40 4.00
C ALA A 49 0.53 3.80 4.63
N ALA A 50 -0.52 3.50 3.85
CA ALA A 50 -1.71 2.83 4.35
C ALA A 50 -1.43 1.38 4.78
N ILE A 51 -0.71 0.60 3.96
CA ILE A 51 -0.29 -0.77 4.30
C ILE A 51 0.51 -0.78 5.61
N VAL A 52 1.51 0.09 5.72
CA VAL A 52 2.37 0.20 6.91
C VAL A 52 1.55 0.58 8.14
N ARG A 53 0.62 1.55 8.04
CA ARG A 53 -0.25 1.93 9.16
C ARG A 53 -1.12 0.76 9.62
N ALA A 54 -1.76 0.04 8.70
CA ALA A 54 -2.61 -1.10 9.05
C ALA A 54 -1.79 -2.23 9.71
N TYR A 55 -0.63 -2.56 9.14
CA TYR A 55 0.26 -3.59 9.68
C TYR A 55 0.76 -3.24 11.08
N ILE A 56 1.28 -2.02 11.28
CA ILE A 56 1.79 -1.57 12.57
C ILE A 56 0.65 -1.56 13.60
N ALA A 57 -0.52 -1.04 13.24
CA ALA A 57 -1.65 -0.94 14.17
C ALA A 57 -2.08 -2.31 14.76
N VAL A 58 -2.09 -3.39 13.97
CA VAL A 58 -2.32 -4.75 14.49
C VAL A 58 -1.08 -5.25 15.24
N LYS A 59 0.11 -5.11 14.65
CA LYS A 59 1.32 -5.74 15.17
C LYS A 59 1.76 -5.19 16.54
N THR A 60 1.47 -3.92 16.82
CA THR A 60 1.93 -3.24 18.03
C THR A 60 0.86 -3.11 19.12
N ASP A 61 -0.38 -3.52 18.86
CA ASP A 61 -1.47 -3.52 19.84
C ASP A 61 -1.79 -4.97 20.24
N PRO A 62 -1.63 -5.35 21.52
CA PRO A 62 -1.76 -6.74 21.95
C PRO A 62 -3.21 -7.28 21.94
N VAL A 63 -4.22 -6.42 21.85
CA VAL A 63 -5.64 -6.83 21.85
C VAL A 63 -6.32 -6.59 20.52
N ARG A 64 -5.69 -5.86 19.60
CA ARG A 64 -6.24 -5.57 18.28
C ARG A 64 -5.84 -6.65 17.27
N ASP A 65 -6.83 -7.30 16.68
CA ASP A 65 -6.65 -8.41 15.75
C ASP A 65 -6.75 -8.00 14.27
N ARG A 66 -7.41 -6.87 13.98
CA ARG A 66 -7.68 -6.43 12.61
C ARG A 66 -7.72 -4.90 12.47
N VAL A 67 -7.21 -4.43 11.33
CA VAL A 67 -7.45 -3.08 10.78
C VAL A 67 -7.88 -3.21 9.33
N ALA A 68 -8.99 -2.57 8.97
CA ALA A 68 -9.42 -2.44 7.58
C ALA A 68 -9.41 -0.97 7.17
N LEU A 69 -8.75 -0.69 6.06
CA LEU A 69 -8.72 0.65 5.47
C LEU A 69 -9.44 0.62 4.13
N SER A 70 -10.54 1.37 4.01
CA SER A 70 -11.32 1.46 2.79
C SER A 70 -11.07 2.77 2.05
N GLY A 71 -11.15 2.73 0.72
CA GLY A 71 -10.95 3.88 -0.14
C GLY A 71 -12.15 4.82 -0.12
N ARG A 72 -11.92 6.09 0.20
CA ARG A 72 -12.95 7.13 0.13
C ARG A 72 -12.40 8.46 -0.35
N LYS A 73 -13.26 9.24 -1.01
CA LYS A 73 -13.00 10.64 -1.36
C LYS A 73 -13.32 11.54 -0.18
N LEU A 74 -12.43 12.49 0.10
CA LEU A 74 -12.60 13.46 1.18
C LEU A 74 -12.73 14.87 0.63
N ALA A 75 -13.90 15.47 0.84
CA ALA A 75 -14.12 16.89 0.54
C ALA A 75 -13.25 17.77 1.43
N GLU A 76 -13.29 17.56 2.75
CA GLU A 76 -12.46 18.24 3.74
C GLU A 76 -11.25 17.39 4.13
N ARG A 77 -10.05 17.96 3.99
CA ARG A 77 -8.78 17.28 4.28
C ARG A 77 -7.67 18.29 4.55
N LYS A 78 -6.61 17.84 5.24
CA LYS A 78 -5.42 18.66 5.49
C LYS A 78 -4.72 19.04 4.17
N LYS A 79 -4.12 20.23 4.12
CA LYS A 79 -3.32 20.67 2.97
C LYS A 79 -2.22 19.65 2.67
N GLY A 80 -2.06 19.30 1.39
CA GLY A 80 -1.07 18.32 0.93
C GLY A 80 -1.55 16.87 0.90
N TYR A 81 -2.74 16.57 1.43
CA TYR A 81 -3.33 15.23 1.33
C TYR A 81 -4.13 15.08 0.04
N ALA A 82 -4.02 13.91 -0.60
CA ALA A 82 -4.80 13.55 -1.77
C ALA A 82 -6.30 13.45 -1.43
N GLU A 83 -7.16 13.73 -2.40
CA GLU A 83 -8.62 13.61 -2.25
C GLU A 83 -9.05 12.16 -1.96
N TRP A 84 -8.41 11.19 -2.63
CA TRP A 84 -8.60 9.77 -2.36
C TRP A 84 -7.67 9.33 -1.23
N GLN A 85 -8.24 8.74 -0.18
CA GLN A 85 -7.50 8.22 0.97
C GLN A 85 -7.99 6.82 1.32
N LEU A 86 -7.08 5.99 1.84
CA LEU A 86 -7.42 4.74 2.54
C LEU A 86 -7.52 5.06 4.03
N LEU A 87 -8.75 4.96 4.56
CA LEU A 87 -9.07 5.34 5.93
C LEU A 87 -9.74 4.18 6.66
N GLU A 88 -9.54 4.16 7.98
CA GLU A 88 -10.12 3.11 8.80
C GLU A 88 -11.65 3.11 8.71
N ASP A 89 -12.19 1.91 8.60
CA ASP A 89 -13.62 1.68 8.71
C ASP A 89 -14.05 1.94 10.18
N PRO A 90 -15.24 2.51 10.42
CA PRO A 90 -15.74 2.75 11.77
C PRO A 90 -15.93 1.47 12.59
#